data_AF-R9ACZ2-F1
#
_entry.id   AF-R9ACZ2-F1
#
_cell.length_a   1.000
_cell.length_b   1.000
_cell.length_c   1.000
_cell.angle_alpha   90.00
_cell.angle_beta   90.00
_cell.angle_gamma   90.00
#
_symmetry.space_group_name_H-M   'P 1'
#
loop_
_entity.id
_entity.type
_entity.pdbx_description
1 polymer ?
#
loop_
_entity_poly.entity_id
_entity_poly.type
_entity_poly.pdbx_seq_one_letter_code
_entity_poly.pdbx_strand_id
1 'polypeptide(L)'
;MISFEEVDGIGFIRLGINDKNSFSNESFLALKKVIQSAKESNSKVIVLKSDSPGTFSLGLDLTTVSTMDMSKDLAPFLSLFYENLKGLYTLPVPTIAEISGHALGYGAMLALVCDYRFVTEDIRFGLPEVKIGIQVPSFIYALMGEAVGYDTAKRHVLLGDAFKAKEMPTLFEEIVANEDDLKKKSKSLQTKLKKNSLSAMKDTKAGILNVKKDLLALIETDIKATIQSIQSKDAQEGISASVQVRRPVFTS
;
A
#
# COMPACT_ATOMS: atom_id res chain seq x y z
N MET A 1 0.43 17.08 -4.42
CA MET A 1 -0.33 16.81 -3.17
C MET A 1 -1.12 15.52 -3.35
N ILE A 2 -1.52 14.80 -2.29
CA ILE A 2 -2.47 13.69 -2.43
C ILE A 2 -3.86 14.26 -2.77
N SER A 3 -4.52 13.77 -3.82
CA SER A 3 -5.80 14.31 -4.28
C SER A 3 -6.78 13.24 -4.74
N PHE A 4 -8.06 13.62 -4.78
CA PHE A 4 -9.15 12.84 -5.37
C PHE A 4 -9.78 13.60 -6.55
N GLU A 5 -10.08 12.89 -7.63
CA GLU A 5 -10.78 13.43 -8.79
C GLU A 5 -11.74 12.37 -9.35
N GLU A 6 -12.99 12.72 -9.65
CA GLU A 6 -13.92 11.82 -10.34
C GLU A 6 -14.08 12.25 -11.81
N VAL A 7 -13.83 11.33 -12.73
CA VAL A 7 -13.97 11.54 -14.18
C VAL A 7 -14.74 10.37 -14.78
N ASP A 8 -15.87 10.64 -15.42
CA ASP A 8 -16.72 9.65 -16.06
C ASP A 8 -17.08 8.46 -15.13
N GLY A 9 -17.33 8.70 -13.85
CA GLY A 9 -17.63 7.65 -12.88
C GLY A 9 -16.43 6.75 -12.53
N ILE A 10 -15.21 7.18 -12.80
CA ILE A 10 -13.97 6.63 -12.26
C ILE A 10 -13.39 7.64 -11.27
N GLY A 11 -13.09 7.21 -10.05
CA GLY A 11 -12.41 8.03 -9.07
C GLY A 11 -10.92 7.79 -9.12
N PHE A 12 -10.10 8.84 -9.10
CA PHE A 12 -8.65 8.78 -9.12
C PHE A 12 -8.11 9.31 -7.81
N ILE A 13 -7.50 8.42 -7.01
CA ILE A 13 -6.65 8.79 -5.88
C ILE A 13 -5.23 8.94 -6.42
N ARG A 14 -4.69 10.16 -6.37
CA ARG A 14 -3.35 10.48 -6.89
C ARG A 14 -2.38 10.73 -5.75
N LEU A 15 -1.24 10.04 -5.77
CA LEU A 15 -0.11 10.29 -4.87
C LEU A 15 0.84 11.31 -5.52
N GLY A 16 1.14 12.37 -4.78
CA GLY A 16 2.08 13.40 -5.19
C GLY A 16 2.59 14.15 -3.96
N ILE A 17 3.16 13.43 -3.00
CA ILE A 17 3.65 14.01 -1.73
C ILE A 17 4.98 14.73 -1.97
N ASN A 18 5.93 14.00 -2.53
CA ASN A 18 7.27 14.41 -2.93
C ASN A 18 7.77 13.47 -4.05
N ASP A 19 9.03 13.56 -4.44
CA ASP A 19 9.67 12.69 -5.44
C ASP A 19 9.63 11.20 -5.07
N LYS A 20 9.63 10.89 -3.77
CA LYS A 20 9.61 9.53 -3.21
C LYS A 20 8.20 9.00 -2.88
N ASN A 21 7.19 9.87 -2.91
CA ASN A 21 5.89 9.64 -2.27
C ASN A 21 6.01 8.97 -0.90
N SER A 22 6.92 9.48 -0.06
CA SER A 22 7.12 8.98 1.30
C SER A 22 6.11 9.61 2.28
N PHE A 23 5.56 8.80 3.18
CA PHE A 23 4.45 9.22 4.04
C PHE A 23 4.92 9.80 5.38
N SER A 24 4.59 11.07 5.60
CA SER A 24 4.60 11.75 6.89
C SER A 24 3.21 11.68 7.57
N ASN A 25 3.10 12.21 8.79
CA ASN A 25 1.81 12.33 9.49
C ASN A 25 0.80 13.18 8.69
N GLU A 26 1.25 14.29 8.12
CA GLU A 26 0.43 15.17 7.27
C GLU A 26 -0.09 14.45 6.03
N SER A 27 0.76 13.61 5.42
CA SER A 27 0.40 12.82 4.25
C SER A 27 -0.63 11.74 4.60
N PHE A 28 -0.54 11.12 5.77
CA PHE A 28 -1.57 10.19 6.24
C PHE A 28 -2.91 10.86 6.51
N LEU A 29 -2.91 12.07 7.08
CA LEU A 29 -4.14 12.86 7.27
C LEU A 29 -4.75 13.25 5.92
N ALA A 30 -3.92 13.62 4.93
CA ALA A 30 -4.39 13.92 3.58
C ALA A 30 -4.97 12.68 2.88
N LEU A 31 -4.28 11.53 2.98
CA LEU A 31 -4.76 10.27 2.42
C LEU A 31 -6.10 9.85 3.04
N LYS A 32 -6.26 9.98 4.37
CA LYS A 32 -7.52 9.67 5.07
C LYS A 32 -8.69 10.48 4.51
N LYS A 33 -8.48 11.79 4.32
CA LYS A 33 -9.50 12.68 3.73
C LYS A 33 -9.85 12.25 2.31
N VAL A 34 -8.84 11.94 1.49
CA VAL A 34 -9.03 11.51 0.10
C VAL A 34 -9.73 10.16 -0.02
N ILE A 35 -9.41 9.19 0.84
CA ILE A 35 -10.13 7.91 0.92
C ILE A 35 -11.60 8.14 1.31
N GLN A 36 -11.86 9.06 2.26
CA GLN A 36 -13.23 9.41 2.63
C GLN A 36 -14.00 10.03 1.45
N SER A 37 -13.40 10.97 0.72
CA SER A 37 -14.00 11.54 -0.49
C SER A 37 -14.27 10.47 -1.55
N ALA A 38 -13.34 9.54 -1.76
CA ALA A 38 -13.53 8.43 -2.69
C ALA A 38 -14.70 7.51 -2.26
N LYS A 39 -14.86 7.27 -0.96
CA LYS A 39 -15.95 6.46 -0.39
C LYS A 39 -17.32 7.12 -0.57
N GLU A 40 -17.39 8.44 -0.48
CA GLU A 40 -18.62 9.24 -0.62
C GLU A 40 -18.97 9.57 -2.09
N SER A 41 -18.04 9.33 -3.01
CA SER A 41 -18.21 9.60 -4.44
C SER A 41 -19.21 8.68 -5.13
N ASN A 42 -19.61 9.03 -6.36
CA ASN A 42 -20.45 8.19 -7.22
C ASN A 42 -19.62 7.29 -8.15
N SER A 43 -18.31 7.24 -7.92
CA SER A 43 -17.38 6.44 -8.71
C SER A 43 -17.74 4.97 -8.67
N LYS A 44 -17.75 4.33 -9.84
CA LYS A 44 -17.96 2.87 -9.99
C LYS A 44 -16.68 2.07 -9.74
N VAL A 45 -15.52 2.68 -9.89
CA VAL A 45 -14.19 2.10 -9.70
C VAL A 45 -13.28 3.21 -9.17
N ILE A 46 -12.36 2.86 -8.28
CA ILE A 46 -11.32 3.77 -7.78
C ILE A 46 -9.96 3.31 -8.32
N VAL A 47 -9.18 4.24 -8.86
CA VAL A 47 -7.82 4.03 -9.33
C VAL A 47 -6.86 4.76 -8.40
N LEU A 48 -5.97 4.02 -7.74
CA LEU A 48 -4.84 4.56 -7.00
C LEU A 48 -3.63 4.62 -7.93
N LYS A 49 -3.04 5.81 -8.08
CA LYS A 49 -1.88 6.04 -8.94
C LYS A 49 -0.93 7.08 -8.34
N SER A 50 0.28 7.12 -8.87
CA SER A 50 1.24 8.18 -8.59
C SER A 50 1.34 9.15 -9.76
N ASP A 51 1.55 10.42 -9.46
CA ASP A 51 1.95 11.44 -10.44
C ASP A 51 3.48 11.71 -10.41
N SER A 52 4.22 11.05 -9.51
CA SER A 52 5.68 11.14 -9.41
C SER A 52 6.37 10.15 -10.38
N PRO A 53 7.15 10.63 -11.36
CA PRO A 53 7.80 9.75 -12.34
C PRO A 53 8.72 8.71 -11.68
N GLY A 54 8.60 7.45 -12.09
CA GLY A 54 9.45 6.35 -11.61
C GLY A 54 9.21 5.90 -10.17
N THR A 55 8.31 6.57 -9.43
CA THR A 55 7.99 6.23 -8.04
C THR A 55 6.49 6.11 -7.85
N PHE A 56 6.04 4.93 -7.40
CA PHE A 56 4.68 4.79 -6.87
C PHE A 56 4.65 5.32 -5.44
N SER A 57 5.41 4.70 -4.54
CA SER A 57 5.72 5.19 -3.19
C SER A 57 6.84 4.37 -2.57
N LEU A 58 7.78 5.03 -1.90
CA LEU A 58 8.87 4.38 -1.16
C LEU A 58 8.55 4.12 0.32
N GLY A 59 7.29 4.31 0.73
CA GLY A 59 6.82 3.93 2.04
C GLY A 59 6.86 5.06 3.07
N LEU A 60 7.27 4.76 4.30
CA LEU A 60 7.32 5.75 5.38
C LEU A 60 8.43 6.77 5.18
N ASP A 61 8.18 8.02 5.53
CA ASP A 61 9.27 8.97 5.76
C ASP A 61 9.95 8.64 7.10
N LEU A 62 11.10 7.97 7.03
CA LEU A 62 11.86 7.59 8.21
C LEU A 62 12.41 8.80 8.98
N THR A 63 12.53 9.97 8.34
CA THR A 63 12.88 11.21 9.04
C THR A 63 11.77 11.58 10.02
N THR A 64 10.51 11.59 9.56
CA THR A 64 9.33 11.81 10.41
C THR A 64 9.31 10.85 11.60
N VAL A 65 9.59 9.57 11.37
CA VAL A 65 9.62 8.56 12.45
C VAL A 65 10.77 8.82 13.41
N SER A 66 11.97 9.15 12.91
CA SER A 66 13.18 9.36 13.74
C SER A 66 13.08 10.56 14.67
N THR A 67 12.27 11.57 14.34
CA THR A 67 12.12 12.81 15.12
C THR A 67 10.87 12.82 16.00
N MET A 68 10.12 11.73 16.03
CA MET A 68 8.85 11.62 16.73
C MET A 68 9.03 11.38 18.24
N ASP A 69 8.16 11.94 19.08
CA ASP A 69 8.04 11.50 20.47
C ASP A 69 7.33 10.15 20.51
N MET A 70 8.11 9.08 20.62
CA MET A 70 7.62 7.69 20.59
C MET A 70 6.59 7.39 21.69
N SER A 71 6.59 8.14 22.80
CA SER A 71 5.66 7.92 23.92
C SER A 71 4.26 8.49 23.65
N LYS A 72 4.18 9.52 22.81
CA LYS A 72 2.96 10.30 22.58
C LYS A 72 2.41 10.13 21.18
N ASP A 73 3.28 10.14 20.19
CA ASP A 73 2.88 10.36 18.79
C ASP A 73 2.83 9.06 17.99
N LEU A 74 3.56 8.00 18.40
CA LEU A 74 3.68 6.74 17.66
C LEU A 74 2.33 6.02 17.50
N ALA A 75 1.55 5.91 18.57
CA ALA A 75 0.28 5.20 18.53
C ALA A 75 -0.77 5.92 17.63
N PRO A 76 -0.99 7.24 17.75
CA PRO A 76 -1.84 7.99 16.81
C PRO A 76 -1.35 7.89 15.35
N PHE A 77 -0.03 7.97 15.12
CA PHE A 77 0.56 7.85 13.80
C PHE A 77 0.27 6.49 13.16
N LEU A 78 0.47 5.40 13.91
CA LEU A 78 0.15 4.06 13.44
C LEU A 78 -1.36 3.82 13.31
N SER A 79 -2.20 4.44 14.14
CA SER A 79 -3.66 4.40 13.93
C SER A 79 -4.00 4.92 12.53
N LEU A 80 -3.46 6.07 12.13
CA LEU A 80 -3.68 6.63 10.80
C LEU A 80 -3.12 5.74 9.68
N PHE A 81 -1.92 5.18 9.86
CA PHE A 81 -1.31 4.22 8.93
C PHE A 81 -2.27 3.07 8.59
N TYR A 82 -2.81 2.41 9.62
CA TYR A 82 -3.65 1.23 9.48
C TYR A 82 -5.09 1.59 9.08
N GLU A 83 -5.63 2.71 9.56
CA GLU A 83 -6.92 3.25 9.12
C GLU A 83 -6.94 3.51 7.62
N ASN A 84 -5.86 4.05 7.06
CA ASN A 84 -5.74 4.29 5.62
C ASN A 84 -5.70 2.98 4.82
N LEU A 85 -4.91 1.98 5.25
CA LEU A 85 -4.88 0.66 4.60
C LEU A 85 -6.25 -0.02 4.64
N LYS A 86 -6.88 -0.04 5.82
CA LYS A 86 -8.23 -0.58 6.02
C LYS A 86 -9.25 0.17 5.18
N GLY A 87 -9.19 1.50 5.17
CA GLY A 87 -10.10 2.36 4.44
C GLY A 87 -10.05 2.09 2.94
N LEU A 88 -8.85 1.97 2.38
CA LEU A 88 -8.64 1.63 0.96
C LEU A 88 -9.12 0.20 0.63
N TYR A 89 -8.75 -0.78 1.47
CA TYR A 89 -9.16 -2.18 1.32
C TYR A 89 -10.69 -2.35 1.33
N THR A 90 -11.36 -1.60 2.21
CA THR A 90 -12.81 -1.71 2.46
C THR A 90 -13.65 -0.70 1.68
N LEU A 91 -13.08 0.00 0.70
CA LEU A 91 -13.87 0.84 -0.21
C LEU A 91 -15.00 0.02 -0.84
N PRO A 92 -16.23 0.57 -0.97
CA PRO A 92 -17.39 -0.22 -1.38
C PRO A 92 -17.33 -0.63 -2.86
N VAL A 93 -16.45 -0.03 -3.65
CA VAL A 93 -16.32 -0.29 -5.09
C VAL A 93 -14.94 -0.89 -5.41
N PRO A 94 -14.78 -1.55 -6.57
CA PRO A 94 -13.49 -2.09 -6.99
C PRO A 94 -12.36 -1.05 -7.00
N THR A 95 -11.17 -1.44 -6.56
CA THR A 95 -9.96 -0.62 -6.52
C THR A 95 -8.87 -1.17 -7.44
N ILE A 96 -8.19 -0.29 -8.18
CA ILE A 96 -7.11 -0.63 -9.09
C ILE A 96 -5.86 0.16 -8.69
N ALA A 97 -4.74 -0.51 -8.47
CA ALA A 97 -3.43 0.13 -8.35
C ALA A 97 -2.75 0.21 -9.72
N GLU A 98 -2.42 1.42 -10.16
CA GLU A 98 -1.59 1.68 -11.34
C GLU A 98 -0.14 1.97 -10.91
N ILE A 99 0.74 0.96 -11.06
CA ILE A 99 2.09 0.96 -10.49
C ILE A 99 3.13 1.18 -11.63
N SER A 100 3.30 2.45 -12.02
CA SER A 100 4.31 2.87 -13.01
C SER A 100 5.68 3.25 -12.40
N GLY A 101 5.89 2.96 -11.11
CA GLY A 101 7.12 3.29 -10.41
C GLY A 101 7.40 2.35 -9.23
N HIS A 102 8.55 2.53 -8.57
CA HIS A 102 8.93 1.73 -7.41
C HIS A 102 7.88 1.80 -6.29
N ALA A 103 7.52 0.64 -5.74
CA ALA A 103 6.55 0.48 -4.67
C ALA A 103 7.19 -0.30 -3.52
N LEU A 104 7.63 0.39 -2.48
CA LEU A 104 8.34 -0.22 -1.35
C LEU A 104 7.62 0.09 -0.04
N GLY A 105 7.66 -0.88 0.87
CA GLY A 105 7.07 -0.81 2.20
C GLY A 105 5.62 -0.37 2.17
N TYR A 106 5.27 0.73 2.84
CA TYR A 106 3.88 1.24 2.82
C TYR A 106 3.32 1.47 1.41
N GLY A 107 4.17 1.83 0.43
CA GLY A 107 3.74 1.94 -0.97
C GLY A 107 3.32 0.61 -1.57
N ALA A 108 4.06 -0.47 -1.30
CA ALA A 108 3.68 -1.82 -1.67
C ALA A 108 2.41 -2.28 -0.93
N MET A 109 2.26 -1.90 0.34
CA MET A 109 1.06 -2.20 1.13
C MET A 109 -0.19 -1.55 0.53
N LEU A 110 -0.11 -0.28 0.12
CA LEU A 110 -1.20 0.42 -0.56
C LEU A 110 -1.62 -0.29 -1.85
N ALA A 111 -0.67 -0.83 -2.61
CA ALA A 111 -0.97 -1.62 -3.79
C ALA A 111 -1.60 -2.98 -3.45
N LEU A 112 -1.10 -3.67 -2.42
CA LEU A 112 -1.59 -4.98 -1.99
C LEU A 112 -3.03 -4.94 -1.49
N VAL A 113 -3.46 -3.84 -0.88
CA VAL A 113 -4.83 -3.66 -0.42
C VAL A 113 -5.81 -3.26 -1.54
N CYS A 114 -5.33 -2.95 -2.75
CA CYS A 114 -6.21 -2.78 -3.91
C CYS A 114 -6.66 -4.14 -4.45
N ASP A 115 -7.85 -4.20 -5.05
CA ASP A 115 -8.37 -5.46 -5.62
C ASP A 115 -7.50 -5.93 -6.80
N TYR A 116 -7.15 -5.00 -7.70
CA TYR A 116 -6.38 -5.26 -8.92
C TYR A 116 -5.08 -4.44 -8.94
N ARG A 117 -4.02 -5.01 -9.52
CA ARG A 117 -2.70 -4.35 -9.63
C ARG A 117 -2.17 -4.46 -11.06
N PHE A 118 -1.98 -3.34 -11.73
CA PHE A 118 -1.26 -3.25 -13.01
C PHE A 118 0.10 -2.62 -12.78
N VAL A 119 1.14 -3.14 -13.43
CA VAL A 119 2.52 -2.74 -13.12
C VAL A 119 3.38 -2.64 -14.36
N THR A 120 4.32 -1.70 -14.36
CA THR A 120 5.39 -1.65 -15.37
C THR A 120 6.54 -2.59 -15.01
N GLU A 121 7.20 -3.20 -15.99
CA GLU A 121 8.18 -4.27 -15.75
C GLU A 121 9.46 -3.82 -15.04
N ASP A 122 9.85 -2.55 -15.22
CA ASP A 122 11.13 -1.99 -14.74
C ASP A 122 11.03 -1.30 -13.37
N ILE A 123 10.18 -1.82 -12.49
CA ILE A 123 10.05 -1.32 -11.12
C ILE A 123 10.50 -2.35 -10.09
N ARG A 124 10.70 -1.87 -8.86
CA ARG A 124 10.96 -2.69 -7.68
C ARG A 124 9.74 -2.65 -6.80
N PHE A 125 9.27 -3.83 -6.42
CA PHE A 125 8.16 -4.04 -5.50
C PHE A 125 8.66 -4.81 -4.29
N GLY A 126 8.28 -4.44 -3.08
CA GLY A 126 8.66 -5.24 -1.92
C GLY A 126 8.34 -4.63 -0.56
N LEU A 127 8.55 -5.46 0.47
CA LEU A 127 8.30 -5.17 1.88
C LEU A 127 9.63 -5.30 2.64
N PRO A 128 10.47 -4.26 2.66
CA PRO A 128 11.82 -4.31 3.23
C PRO A 128 11.86 -4.07 4.75
N GLU A 129 10.72 -4.04 5.44
CA GLU A 129 10.60 -3.62 6.86
C GLU A 129 11.58 -4.36 7.78
N VAL A 130 11.77 -5.66 7.58
CA VAL A 130 12.68 -6.47 8.40
C VAL A 130 14.13 -6.01 8.30
N LYS A 131 14.53 -5.37 7.20
CA LYS A 131 15.89 -4.80 7.01
C LYS A 131 16.11 -3.51 7.79
N ILE A 132 15.07 -2.93 8.36
CA ILE A 132 15.14 -1.77 9.26
C ILE A 132 14.61 -2.11 10.65
N GLY A 133 14.53 -3.40 11.01
CA GLY A 133 14.09 -3.85 12.33
C GLY A 133 12.59 -3.73 12.60
N ILE A 134 11.79 -3.45 11.57
CA ILE A 134 10.33 -3.29 11.70
C ILE A 134 9.65 -4.57 11.19
N GLN A 135 8.57 -5.00 11.84
CA GLN A 135 7.76 -6.12 11.35
C GLN A 135 6.97 -5.75 10.09
N VAL A 136 6.74 -6.74 9.22
CA VAL A 136 5.71 -6.65 8.18
C VAL A 136 4.35 -6.96 8.82
N PRO A 137 3.30 -6.13 8.64
CA PRO A 137 1.97 -6.43 9.17
C PRO A 137 1.44 -7.78 8.66
N SER A 138 0.91 -8.61 9.54
CA SER A 138 0.42 -9.95 9.19
C SER A 138 -0.74 -9.92 8.19
N PHE A 139 -1.60 -8.90 8.26
CA PHE A 139 -2.65 -8.62 7.27
C PHE A 139 -2.07 -8.45 5.84
N ILE A 140 -0.94 -7.76 5.70
CA ILE A 140 -0.29 -7.55 4.40
C ILE A 140 0.37 -8.84 3.90
N TYR A 141 1.03 -9.57 4.80
CA TYR A 141 1.58 -10.88 4.47
C TYR A 141 0.51 -11.86 3.96
N ALA A 142 -0.66 -11.88 4.60
CA ALA A 142 -1.77 -12.72 4.17
C ALA A 142 -2.30 -12.32 2.78
N LEU A 143 -2.48 -11.02 2.49
CA LEU A 143 -2.87 -10.54 1.16
C LEU A 143 -1.86 -10.93 0.07
N MET A 144 -0.56 -10.79 0.36
CA MET A 144 0.48 -11.24 -0.57
C MET A 144 0.44 -12.77 -0.75
N GLY A 145 0.27 -13.52 0.34
CA GLY A 145 0.17 -14.98 0.34
C GLY A 145 -1.01 -15.51 -0.49
N GLU A 146 -2.16 -14.83 -0.49
CA GLU A 146 -3.30 -15.18 -1.34
C GLU A 146 -2.99 -15.02 -2.83
N ALA A 147 -2.15 -14.06 -3.21
CA ALA A 147 -1.82 -13.79 -4.61
C ALA A 147 -0.69 -14.68 -5.15
N VAL A 148 0.28 -15.05 -4.30
CA VAL A 148 1.54 -15.71 -4.76
C VAL A 148 1.85 -17.02 -4.05
N GLY A 149 0.99 -17.45 -3.13
CA GLY A 149 1.24 -18.54 -2.22
C GLY A 149 2.01 -18.10 -0.97
N TYR A 150 1.61 -18.65 0.18
CA TYR A 150 2.18 -18.27 1.48
C TYR A 150 3.68 -18.53 1.61
N ASP A 151 4.23 -19.59 1.01
CA ASP A 151 5.67 -19.86 1.08
C ASP A 151 6.50 -18.86 0.28
N THR A 152 6.03 -18.49 -0.92
CA THR A 152 6.66 -17.45 -1.74
C THR A 152 6.61 -16.11 -1.02
N ALA A 153 5.45 -15.75 -0.46
CA ALA A 153 5.30 -14.53 0.32
C ALA A 153 6.25 -14.51 1.52
N LYS A 154 6.27 -15.60 2.30
CA LYS A 154 7.09 -15.77 3.51
C LYS A 154 8.57 -15.57 3.22
N ARG A 155 9.07 -16.14 2.13
CA ARG A 155 10.45 -15.97 1.69
C ARG A 155 10.79 -14.49 1.47
N HIS A 156 9.95 -13.74 0.76
CA HIS A 156 10.23 -12.34 0.44
C HIS A 156 10.10 -11.43 1.67
N VAL A 157 9.07 -11.61 2.50
CA VAL A 157 8.87 -10.75 3.68
C VAL A 157 9.91 -10.99 4.76
N LEU A 158 10.41 -12.23 4.93
CA LEU A 158 11.48 -12.53 5.89
C LEU A 158 12.87 -12.15 5.38
N LEU A 159 13.11 -12.18 4.07
CA LEU A 159 14.36 -11.65 3.49
C LEU A 159 14.36 -10.13 3.40
N GLY A 160 13.19 -9.49 3.29
CA GLY A 160 13.05 -8.06 3.05
C GLY A 160 13.57 -7.61 1.68
N ASP A 161 13.63 -8.53 0.71
CA ASP A 161 14.12 -8.24 -0.64
C ASP A 161 13.01 -7.68 -1.53
N ALA A 162 13.33 -6.58 -2.21
CA ALA A 162 12.49 -6.08 -3.29
C ALA A 162 12.79 -6.84 -4.58
N PHE A 163 11.74 -7.17 -5.32
CA PHE A 163 11.79 -7.95 -6.55
C PHE A 163 11.30 -7.11 -7.74
N LYS A 164 11.69 -7.47 -8.96
CA LYS A 164 11.10 -6.94 -10.19
C LYS A 164 9.74 -7.59 -10.43
N ALA A 165 8.80 -6.87 -11.04
CA ALA A 165 7.45 -7.37 -11.29
C ALA A 165 7.42 -8.78 -11.93
N LYS A 166 8.30 -9.03 -12.92
CA LYS A 166 8.42 -10.31 -13.62
C LYS A 166 8.82 -11.51 -12.76
N GLU A 167 9.40 -11.28 -11.59
CA GLU A 167 9.77 -12.34 -10.64
C GLU A 167 8.54 -12.87 -9.89
N MET A 168 7.43 -12.11 -9.90
CA MET A 168 6.22 -12.47 -9.16
C MET A 168 4.95 -12.19 -9.99
N PRO A 169 4.81 -12.85 -11.17
CA PRO A 169 3.77 -12.51 -12.14
C PRO A 169 2.34 -12.69 -11.61
N THR A 170 2.12 -13.63 -10.69
CA THR A 170 0.77 -13.88 -10.13
C THR A 170 0.32 -12.79 -9.15
N LEU A 171 1.20 -11.89 -8.72
CA LEU A 171 0.80 -10.75 -7.90
C LEU A 171 0.01 -9.71 -8.71
N PHE A 172 0.27 -9.62 -10.02
CA PHE A 172 -0.20 -8.55 -10.88
C PHE A 172 -1.20 -9.08 -11.91
N GLU A 173 -2.18 -8.28 -12.27
CA GLU A 173 -3.13 -8.61 -13.34
C GLU A 173 -2.44 -8.62 -14.69
N GLU A 174 -1.62 -7.60 -14.94
CA GLU A 174 -0.72 -7.54 -16.08
C GLU A 174 0.56 -6.79 -15.74
N ILE A 175 1.65 -7.25 -16.34
CA ILE A 175 2.96 -6.60 -16.36
C ILE A 175 3.16 -6.06 -17.77
N VAL A 176 3.45 -4.77 -17.91
CA VAL A 176 3.57 -4.08 -19.20
C VAL A 176 4.89 -3.33 -19.32
N ALA A 177 5.30 -3.01 -20.55
CA ALA A 177 6.59 -2.38 -20.82
C ALA A 177 6.65 -0.90 -20.38
N ASN A 178 5.54 -0.16 -20.45
CA ASN A 178 5.53 1.28 -20.19
C ASN A 178 4.20 1.77 -19.58
N GLU A 179 4.21 2.99 -19.08
CA GLU A 179 3.06 3.60 -18.39
C GLU A 179 1.84 3.81 -19.30
N ASP A 180 2.03 4.07 -20.59
CA ASP A 180 0.91 4.26 -21.51
C ASP A 180 0.13 2.97 -21.74
N ASP A 181 0.85 1.85 -21.89
CA ASP A 181 0.22 0.54 -21.99
C ASP A 181 -0.43 0.13 -20.67
N LEU A 182 0.15 0.53 -19.52
CA LEU A 182 -0.44 0.33 -18.20
C LEU A 182 -1.81 1.02 -18.12
N LYS A 183 -1.86 2.30 -18.49
CA LYS A 183 -3.09 3.10 -18.53
C LYS A 183 -4.12 2.48 -19.46
N LYS A 184 -3.71 1.99 -20.65
CA LYS A 184 -4.63 1.33 -21.59
C LYS A 184 -5.23 0.05 -21.01
N LYS A 185 -4.41 -0.82 -20.39
CA LYS A 185 -4.85 -2.09 -19.79
C LYS A 185 -5.77 -1.87 -18.59
N SER A 186 -5.37 -0.98 -17.69
CA SER A 186 -6.19 -0.53 -16.56
C SER A 186 -7.53 0.04 -17.04
N LYS A 187 -7.53 0.93 -18.04
CA LYS A 187 -8.75 1.50 -18.63
C LYS A 187 -9.67 0.45 -19.27
N SER A 188 -9.12 -0.62 -19.82
CA SER A 188 -9.91 -1.74 -20.34
C SER A 188 -10.69 -2.43 -19.21
N LEU A 189 -10.04 -2.70 -18.07
CA LEU A 189 -10.72 -3.25 -16.89
C LEU A 189 -11.75 -2.28 -16.31
N GLN A 190 -11.40 -1.01 -16.17
CA GLN A 190 -12.33 0.05 -15.74
C GLN A 190 -13.59 0.08 -16.61
N THR A 191 -13.44 -0.02 -17.93
CA THR A 191 -14.56 -0.03 -18.88
C THR A 191 -15.46 -1.25 -18.70
N LYS A 192 -14.88 -2.43 -18.43
CA LYS A 192 -15.65 -3.65 -18.13
C LYS A 192 -16.44 -3.49 -16.82
N LEU A 193 -15.77 -3.05 -15.75
CA LEU A 193 -16.40 -2.83 -14.45
C LEU A 193 -17.51 -1.77 -14.50
N LYS A 194 -17.32 -0.67 -15.25
CA LYS A 194 -18.34 0.37 -15.43
C LYS A 194 -19.65 -0.13 -16.03
N LYS A 195 -19.62 -1.19 -16.84
CA LYS A 195 -20.82 -1.80 -17.44
C LYS A 195 -21.65 -2.59 -16.43
N ASN A 196 -21.08 -2.95 -15.28
CA ASN A 196 -21.79 -3.70 -14.25
C ASN A 196 -22.71 -2.80 -13.39
N SER A 197 -23.66 -3.46 -12.72
CA SER A 197 -24.51 -2.82 -11.71
C SER A 197 -23.68 -2.38 -10.51
N LEU A 198 -23.78 -1.09 -10.15
CA LEU A 198 -23.03 -0.52 -9.03
C LEU A 198 -23.45 -1.16 -7.71
N SER A 199 -24.75 -1.31 -7.46
CA SER A 199 -25.26 -1.92 -6.22
C SER A 199 -24.78 -3.37 -6.09
N ALA A 200 -24.89 -4.16 -7.16
CA ALA A 200 -24.45 -5.55 -7.14
C ALA A 200 -22.94 -5.68 -6.89
N MET A 201 -22.11 -4.79 -7.46
CA MET A 201 -20.68 -4.76 -7.16
C MET A 201 -20.40 -4.40 -5.70
N LYS A 202 -21.13 -3.43 -5.13
CA LYS A 202 -20.99 -3.06 -3.71
C LYS A 202 -21.36 -4.21 -2.78
N ASP A 203 -22.49 -4.86 -3.03
CA ASP A 203 -22.96 -6.00 -2.23
C ASP A 203 -22.01 -7.20 -2.36
N THR A 204 -21.51 -7.46 -3.57
CA THR A 204 -20.52 -8.52 -3.82
C THR A 204 -19.21 -8.24 -3.08
N LYS A 205 -18.71 -6.99 -3.14
CA LYS A 205 -17.48 -6.61 -2.42
C LYS A 205 -17.67 -6.72 -0.90
N ALA A 206 -18.81 -6.31 -0.37
CA ALA A 206 -19.15 -6.51 1.03
C ALA A 206 -19.18 -7.99 1.42
N GLY A 207 -19.74 -8.86 0.57
CA GLY A 207 -19.72 -10.31 0.75
C GLY A 207 -18.32 -10.90 0.79
N ILE A 208 -17.43 -10.48 -0.13
CA ILE A 208 -16.02 -10.90 -0.15
C ILE A 208 -15.32 -10.47 1.15
N LEU A 209 -15.52 -9.23 1.60
CA LEU A 209 -14.95 -8.73 2.86
C LEU A 209 -15.47 -9.51 4.07
N ASN A 210 -16.73 -9.95 4.07
CA ASN A 210 -17.29 -10.78 5.13
C ASN A 210 -16.68 -12.19 5.17
N VAL A 211 -16.39 -12.79 4.01
CA VAL A 211 -15.62 -14.05 3.95
C VAL A 211 -14.21 -13.84 4.52
N LYS A 212 -13.60 -12.67 4.28
CA LYS A 212 -12.27 -12.29 4.76
C LYS A 212 -12.29 -11.51 6.09
N LYS A 213 -13.33 -11.62 6.91
CA LYS A 213 -13.45 -10.83 8.16
C LYS A 213 -12.29 -11.06 9.14
N ASP A 214 -11.74 -12.28 9.18
CA ASP A 214 -10.65 -12.61 10.10
C ASP A 214 -9.34 -11.92 9.68
N LEU A 215 -9.17 -11.68 8.38
CA LEU A 215 -8.05 -10.89 7.85
C LEU A 215 -8.10 -9.43 8.34
N LEU A 216 -9.30 -8.84 8.42
CA LEU A 216 -9.49 -7.50 8.99
C LEU A 216 -9.25 -7.47 10.52
N ALA A 217 -9.54 -8.55 11.22
CA ALA A 217 -9.32 -8.66 12.66
C ALA A 217 -7.81 -8.65 13.02
N LEU A 218 -6.93 -9.06 12.09
CA LEU A 218 -5.48 -9.00 12.29
C LEU A 218 -4.96 -7.57 12.50
N ILE A 219 -5.64 -6.55 11.97
CA ILE A 219 -5.17 -5.15 12.01
C ILE A 219 -4.96 -4.67 13.46
N GLU A 220 -5.83 -5.02 14.39
CA GLU A 220 -5.67 -4.61 15.80
C GLU A 220 -4.45 -5.25 16.46
N THR A 221 -4.14 -6.50 16.08
CA THR A 221 -2.94 -7.20 16.53
C THR A 221 -1.69 -6.60 15.89
N ASP A 222 -1.76 -6.30 14.60
CA ASP A 222 -0.69 -5.67 13.84
C ASP A 222 -0.31 -4.29 14.38
N ILE A 223 -1.29 -3.45 14.77
CA ILE A 223 -1.02 -2.15 15.38
C ILE A 223 -0.14 -2.30 16.63
N LYS A 224 -0.52 -3.20 17.55
CA LYS A 224 0.21 -3.43 18.80
C LYS A 224 1.61 -3.95 18.54
N ALA A 225 1.73 -4.94 17.65
CA ALA A 225 3.01 -5.55 17.33
C ALA A 225 3.94 -4.58 16.56
N THR A 226 3.40 -3.68 15.73
CA THR A 226 4.19 -2.66 15.03
C THR A 226 4.68 -1.58 15.97
N ILE A 227 3.86 -1.15 16.95
CA ILE A 227 4.31 -0.25 18.02
C ILE A 227 5.51 -0.85 18.75
N GLN A 228 5.37 -2.11 19.20
CA GLN A 228 6.44 -2.81 19.91
C GLN A 228 7.69 -2.96 19.05
N SER A 229 7.53 -3.32 17.78
CA SER A 229 8.64 -3.51 16.85
C SER A 229 9.41 -2.20 16.61
N ILE A 230 8.73 -1.08 16.37
CA ILE A 230 9.38 0.23 16.16
C ILE A 230 10.14 0.68 17.41
N GLN A 231 9.67 0.36 18.61
CA GLN A 231 10.35 0.72 19.87
C GLN A 231 11.57 -0.17 20.19
N SER A 232 11.80 -1.25 19.43
CA SER A 232 12.94 -2.13 19.64
C SER A 232 14.29 -1.45 19.33
N LYS A 233 15.37 -1.93 19.96
CA LYS A 233 16.73 -1.39 19.71
C LYS A 233 17.12 -1.51 18.24
N ASP A 234 16.81 -2.64 17.61
CA ASP A 234 17.15 -2.88 16.20
C ASP A 234 16.33 -1.98 15.26
N ALA A 235 15.07 -1.69 15.56
CA ALA A 235 14.30 -0.72 14.78
C ALA A 235 14.86 0.70 14.93
N GLN A 236 15.22 1.12 16.14
CA GLN A 236 15.83 2.44 16.37
C GLN A 236 17.15 2.58 15.59
N GLU A 237 17.98 1.54 15.58
CA GLU A 237 19.19 1.48 14.77
C GLU A 237 18.88 1.47 13.26
N GLY A 238 17.91 0.67 12.80
CA GLY A 238 17.50 0.59 11.41
C GLY A 238 16.98 1.91 10.84
N ILE A 239 16.16 2.61 11.62
CA ILE A 239 15.64 3.94 11.29
C ILE A 239 16.79 4.96 11.24
N SER A 240 17.64 5.00 12.28
CA SER A 240 18.80 5.89 12.35
C SER A 240 19.79 5.68 11.19
N ALA A 241 20.12 4.42 10.89
CA ALA A 241 21.01 4.04 9.80
C ALA A 241 20.46 4.49 8.44
N SER A 242 19.16 4.34 8.22
CA SER A 242 18.49 4.75 6.99
C SER A 242 18.52 6.27 6.79
N VAL A 243 18.25 7.04 7.85
CA VAL A 243 18.33 8.51 7.82
C VAL A 243 19.77 8.99 7.56
N GLN A 244 20.75 8.30 8.13
CA GLN A 244 22.18 8.60 7.95
C GLN A 244 22.78 8.00 6.67
N VAL A 245 21.99 7.29 5.86
CA VAL A 245 22.43 6.62 4.62
C VAL A 245 23.62 5.67 4.87
N ARG A 246 23.51 4.84 5.91
CA ARG A 246 24.48 3.79 6.26
C ARG A 246 23.78 2.44 6.44
N ARG A 247 24.57 1.37 6.48
CA ARG A 247 24.03 0.03 6.82
C ARG A 247 23.76 -0.07 8.32
N PRO A 248 22.63 -0.65 8.75
CA PRO A 248 22.37 -0.89 10.16
C PRO A 248 23.22 -2.03 10.71
N VAL A 249 23.49 -2.00 12.01
CA VAL A 249 24.16 -3.07 12.76
C VAL A 249 23.27 -3.51 13.90
N PHE A 250 22.57 -4.63 13.72
CA PHE A 250 21.65 -5.18 14.71
C PHE A 250 22.39 -5.89 15.85
N THR A 251 21.82 -5.85 17.05
CA THR A 251 22.46 -6.33 18.28
C THR A 251 21.64 -7.35 19.05
N SER A 252 20.45 -7.69 18.56
CA SER A 252 19.58 -8.76 19.08
C SER A 252 19.43 -9.93 18.12
#